data_AF-A0A3N2M337-F1
#
_entry.id   AF-A0A3N2M337-F1
#
_cell.length_a   1.000
_cell.length_b   1.000
_cell.length_c   1.000
_cell.angle_alpha   90.00
_cell.angle_beta   90.00
_cell.angle_gamma   90.00
#
_symmetry.space_group_name_H-M   'P 1'
#
loop_
_entity.id
_entity.type
_entity.pdbx_description
1 polymer ?
#
loop_
_entity_poly.entity_id
_entity_poly.type
_entity_poly.pdbx_seq_one_letter_code
_entity_poly.pdbx_strand_id
1 'polypeptide(L)'
;MKTADAFWQFLPEGLDELFEMVKFEKTDQSYDIWLDEKKKLSDEDFRNPNIVARGYTDYVTVQDYPMRGRRVFLHMRKNKWWDKKTNEIFSYNLELPNEERTRLSAEFVAFLKDEGGDDGIVD
;
A
#
# COMPACT_ATOMS: atom_id res chain seq x y z
N MET A 1 18.13 10.33 -10.69
CA MET A 1 17.45 9.82 -9.49
C MET A 1 18.05 10.48 -8.27
N LYS A 2 17.24 10.90 -7.29
CA LYS A 2 17.78 11.25 -5.97
C LYS A 2 18.26 9.95 -5.33
N THR A 3 19.30 10.01 -4.50
CA THR A 3 19.86 8.81 -3.86
C THR A 3 18.81 8.02 -3.05
N ALA A 4 17.79 8.71 -2.52
CA ALA A 4 16.66 8.11 -1.82
C ALA A 4 15.80 7.19 -2.70
N ASP A 5 15.72 7.44 -4.01
CA ASP A 5 14.93 6.63 -4.95
C ASP A 5 15.56 5.25 -5.20
N ALA A 6 16.83 5.04 -4.83
CA ALA A 6 17.51 3.77 -4.99
C ALA A 6 16.92 2.64 -4.14
N PHE A 7 16.18 2.99 -3.08
CA PHE A 7 15.46 2.02 -2.24
C PHE A 7 14.45 1.19 -3.06
N TRP A 8 13.71 1.85 -3.96
CA TRP A 8 12.68 1.20 -4.77
C TRP A 8 13.23 0.11 -5.68
N GLN A 9 14.52 0.17 -6.02
CA GLN A 9 15.21 -0.87 -6.80
C GLN A 9 15.37 -2.20 -6.06
N PHE A 10 15.16 -2.21 -4.75
CA PHE A 10 15.18 -3.42 -3.93
C PHE A 10 13.78 -3.99 -3.66
N LEU A 11 12.74 -3.33 -4.17
CA LEU A 11 11.35 -3.73 -4.03
C LEU A 11 10.78 -4.21 -5.38
N PRO A 12 9.60 -4.84 -5.37
CA PRO A 12 8.86 -5.15 -6.59
C PRO A 12 8.77 -3.97 -7.56
N GLU A 13 8.94 -4.25 -8.85
CA GLU A 13 8.82 -3.24 -9.91
C GLU A 13 7.41 -2.62 -9.88
N GLY A 14 7.32 -1.30 -10.09
CA GLY A 14 6.05 -0.58 -10.09
C GLY A 14 5.45 -0.29 -8.71
N LEU A 15 6.06 -0.77 -7.62
CA LEU A 15 5.58 -0.46 -6.27
C LEU A 15 5.72 1.03 -5.94
N ASP A 16 6.74 1.69 -6.48
CA ASP A 16 6.94 3.13 -6.31
C ASP A 16 5.86 3.95 -7.04
N GLU A 17 5.11 3.37 -7.98
CA GLU A 17 3.99 4.03 -8.64
C GLU A 17 2.74 4.06 -7.75
N LEU A 18 2.57 3.01 -6.93
CA LEU A 18 1.41 2.82 -6.05
C LEU A 18 1.62 3.41 -4.66
N PHE A 19 2.84 3.37 -4.11
CA PHE A 19 3.13 3.73 -2.73
C PHE A 19 4.17 4.84 -2.62
N GLU A 20 4.10 5.58 -1.52
CA GLU A 20 5.13 6.50 -1.08
C GLU A 20 5.69 6.05 0.28
N MET A 21 7.01 6.16 0.45
CA MET A 21 7.64 5.90 1.74
C MET A 21 7.46 7.11 2.64
N VAL A 22 6.79 6.91 3.77
CA VAL A 22 6.49 7.97 4.75
C VAL A 22 7.38 7.92 5.98
N LYS A 23 7.92 6.75 6.30
CA LYS A 23 8.87 6.57 7.42
C LYS A 23 9.82 5.42 7.13
N PHE A 24 11.06 5.59 7.59
CA PHE A 24 12.05 4.54 7.64
C PHE A 24 12.68 4.53 9.03
N GLU A 25 12.74 3.35 9.63
CA GLU A 25 13.42 3.13 10.90
C GLU A 25 14.39 1.96 10.77
N LYS A 26 15.57 2.17 11.32
CA LYS A 26 16.63 1.16 11.33
C LYS A 26 16.94 0.82 12.77
N THR A 27 16.80 -0.46 13.11
CA THR A 27 17.23 -1.00 14.39
C THR A 27 18.44 -1.91 14.19
N ASP A 28 18.96 -2.49 15.27
CA ASP A 28 20.01 -3.50 15.15
C ASP A 28 19.48 -4.80 14.53
N GLN A 29 18.18 -5.08 14.69
CA GLN A 29 17.54 -6.34 14.31
C GLN A 29 16.76 -6.27 12.99
N SER A 30 16.28 -5.07 12.62
CA SER A 30 15.32 -4.88 11.54
C SER A 30 15.50 -3.55 10.79
N TYR A 31 14.98 -3.55 9.57
CA TYR A 31 14.58 -2.38 8.83
C TYR A 31 13.06 -2.35 8.78
N ASP A 32 12.47 -1.27 9.30
CA ASP A 32 11.04 -1.07 9.34
C ASP A 32 10.71 0.09 8.40
N ILE A 33 9.90 -0.18 7.38
CA ILE A 33 9.59 0.76 6.30
C ILE A 33 8.09 0.95 6.25
N TRP A 34 7.63 2.19 6.37
CA TRP A 34 6.21 2.53 6.27
C TRP A 34 5.90 3.11 4.89
N LEU A 35 4.90 2.50 4.25
CA LEU A 35 4.45 2.79 2.91
C LEU A 35 2.96 3.16 2.94
N ASP A 36 2.64 4.34 2.44
CA ASP A 36 1.26 4.80 2.28
C ASP A 36 0.89 4.74 0.80
N GLU A 37 -0.30 4.24 0.47
CA GLU A 37 -0.81 4.27 -0.89
C GLU A 37 -0.94 5.72 -1.37
N LYS A 38 -0.36 6.03 -2.53
CA LYS A 38 -0.51 7.34 -3.15
C LYS A 38 -1.98 7.57 -3.47
N LYS A 39 -2.47 8.78 -3.20
CA LYS A 39 -3.86 9.16 -3.47
C LYS A 39 -4.10 9.29 -4.98
N LYS A 40 -4.37 8.17 -5.63
CA LYS A 40 -4.76 8.10 -7.03
C LYS A 40 -6.12 7.44 -7.11
N LEU A 41 -7.15 8.24 -7.42
CA LEU A 41 -8.46 7.70 -7.78
C LEU A 41 -8.33 6.90 -9.08
N SER A 42 -9.07 5.80 -9.20
CA SER A 42 -9.24 5.10 -10.46
C SER A 42 -9.77 6.05 -11.54
N ASP A 43 -9.39 5.83 -12.80
CA ASP A 43 -9.82 6.68 -13.93
C ASP A 43 -11.35 6.82 -14.03
N GLU A 44 -12.09 5.78 -13.64
CA GLU A 44 -13.56 5.77 -13.61
C GLU A 44 -14.14 6.64 -12.49
N ASP A 45 -13.54 6.59 -11.30
CA ASP A 45 -14.02 7.26 -10.09
C ASP A 45 -13.46 8.66 -9.90
N PHE A 46 -12.38 9.03 -10.61
CA PHE A 46 -11.84 10.39 -10.58
C PHE A 46 -12.89 11.45 -10.94
N ARG A 47 -13.91 11.08 -11.72
CA ARG A 47 -15.02 11.96 -12.11
C ARG A 47 -16.25 11.86 -11.20
N ASN A 48 -16.25 10.96 -10.22
CA ASN A 48 -17.38 10.74 -9.33
C ASN A 48 -17.27 11.64 -8.08
N PRO A 49 -18.07 12.70 -7.96
CA PRO A 49 -17.98 13.64 -6.83
C PRO A 49 -18.49 13.04 -5.49
N ASN A 50 -19.06 11.83 -5.53
CA ASN A 50 -19.57 11.15 -4.35
C ASN A 50 -18.47 10.40 -3.57
N ILE A 51 -17.34 10.12 -4.22
CA ILE A 51 -16.23 9.41 -3.59
C ILE A 51 -15.28 10.43 -2.97
N VAL A 52 -15.05 10.30 -1.67
CA VAL A 52 -14.17 11.20 -0.91
C VAL A 52 -13.13 10.41 -0.12
N ALA A 53 -11.89 10.89 -0.10
CA ALA A 53 -10.83 10.31 0.71
C ALA A 53 -11.14 10.49 2.20
N ARG A 54 -11.10 9.40 2.96
CA ARG A 54 -11.42 9.36 4.40
C ARG A 54 -10.27 8.82 5.27
N GLY A 55 -9.04 8.93 4.78
CA GLY A 55 -7.83 8.53 5.48
C GLY A 55 -7.25 7.24 4.91
N TYR A 56 -6.68 6.41 5.79
CA TYR A 56 -6.00 5.17 5.42
C TYR A 56 -6.54 3.98 6.21
N THR A 57 -6.32 2.77 5.70
CA THR A 57 -6.46 1.51 6.45
C THR A 57 -5.44 1.44 7.58
N ASP A 58 -5.66 0.50 8.48
CA ASP A 58 -4.61 0.06 9.40
C ASP A 58 -3.42 -0.50 8.62
N TYR A 59 -2.24 -0.45 9.24
CA TYR A 59 -1.04 -1.00 8.64
C TYR A 59 -1.09 -2.51 8.62
N VAL A 60 -0.91 -3.08 7.43
CA VAL A 60 -0.57 -4.49 7.24
C VAL A 60 0.94 -4.60 7.19
N THR A 61 1.51 -5.50 7.99
CA THR A 61 2.96 -5.70 8.03
C THR A 61 3.30 -6.95 7.24
N VAL A 62 4.07 -6.77 6.17
CA VAL A 62 4.62 -7.88 5.38
C VAL A 62 6.11 -8.01 5.66
N GLN A 63 6.54 -9.23 5.95
CA GLN A 63 7.96 -9.52 6.08
C GLN A 63 8.58 -9.77 4.71
N ASP A 64 9.62 -9.02 4.37
CA ASP A 64 10.40 -9.18 3.14
C ASP A 64 11.71 -9.96 3.40
N TYR A 65 12.47 -10.22 2.35
CA TYR A 65 13.74 -10.95 2.46
C TYR A 65 14.72 -10.17 3.33
N PRO A 66 15.40 -10.85 4.29
CA PRO A 66 16.30 -10.18 5.19
C PRO A 66 17.49 -9.57 4.44
N MET A 67 17.79 -8.31 4.72
CA MET A 67 18.90 -7.58 4.12
C MET A 67 20.05 -7.47 5.11
N ARG A 68 21.22 -8.01 4.74
CA ARG A 68 22.46 -7.93 5.54
C ARG A 68 22.30 -8.44 6.97
N GLY A 69 21.56 -9.54 7.15
CA GLY A 69 21.33 -10.17 8.46
C GLY A 69 20.26 -9.49 9.33
N ARG A 70 19.59 -8.44 8.82
CA ARG A 70 18.44 -7.80 9.48
C ARG A 70 17.15 -8.20 8.79
N ARG A 71 16.08 -8.35 9.57
CA ARG A 71 14.74 -8.54 9.02
C ARG A 71 14.29 -7.27 8.30
N VAL A 72 13.45 -7.40 7.30
CA VAL A 72 12.86 -6.26 6.60
C VAL A 72 11.35 -6.37 6.78
N PHE A 73 10.73 -5.33 7.31
CA PHE A 73 9.30 -5.22 7.50
C PHE A 73 8.78 -4.06 6.66
N LEU A 74 7.80 -4.37 5.82
CA LEU A 74 7.04 -3.41 5.03
C LEU A 74 5.69 -3.20 5.73
N HIS A 75 5.51 -2.05 6.37
CA HIS A 75 4.25 -1.63 6.96
C HIS A 75 3.48 -0.85 5.90
N MET A 76 2.46 -1.46 5.32
CA MET A 76 1.72 -0.93 4.17
C MET A 76 0.28 -0.60 4.55
N ARG A 77 -0.27 0.49 4.03
CA ARG A 77 -1.70 0.80 4.19
C ARG A 77 -2.28 1.44 2.93
N LYS A 78 -3.57 1.18 2.72
CA LYS A 78 -4.34 1.65 1.57
C LYS A 78 -5.15 2.91 1.91
N ASN A 79 -5.58 3.64 0.88
CA ASN A 79 -6.52 4.75 1.05
C ASN A 79 -7.92 4.22 1.39
N LYS A 80 -8.55 4.80 2.41
CA LYS A 80 -9.99 4.62 2.64
C LYS A 80 -10.76 5.66 1.83
N TRP A 81 -11.70 5.17 1.04
CA TRP A 81 -12.62 5.96 0.24
C TRP A 81 -14.01 5.80 0.79
N TRP A 82 -14.76 6.90 0.89
CA TRP A 82 -16.15 6.88 1.31
C TRP A 82 -17.02 7.23 0.10
N ASP A 83 -17.90 6.31 -0.31
CA ASP A 83 -18.93 6.60 -1.29
C ASP A 83 -20.17 7.15 -0.58
N LYS A 84 -20.49 8.42 -0.85
CA LYS A 84 -21.66 9.08 -0.24
C LYS A 84 -22.99 8.51 -0.69
N LYS A 85 -23.03 7.79 -1.82
CA LYS A 85 -24.28 7.30 -2.40
C LYS A 85 -24.71 5.98 -1.75
N THR A 86 -23.78 5.04 -1.60
CA THR A 86 -24.03 3.77 -0.90
C THR A 86 -23.76 3.87 0.60
N ASN A 87 -23.07 4.93 1.01
CA ASN A 87 -22.68 5.20 2.39
C ASN A 87 -21.64 4.21 2.93
N GLU A 88 -20.82 3.65 2.05
CA GLU A 88 -19.85 2.61 2.35
C GLU A 88 -18.42 3.15 2.34
N ILE A 89 -17.58 2.59 3.21
CA ILE A 89 -16.13 2.81 3.19
C ILE A 89 -15.47 1.62 2.51
N PHE A 90 -14.60 1.88 1.56
CA PHE A 90 -13.86 0.85 0.83
C PHE A 90 -12.42 1.28 0.57
N SER A 91 -11.60 0.34 0.12
CA SER A 91 -10.24 0.59 -0.38
C SER A 91 -10.09 -0.15 -1.71
N TYR A 92 -9.33 0.42 -2.65
CA TYR A 92 -9.20 -0.21 -3.97
C TYR A 92 -8.31 -1.46 -3.91
N ASN A 93 -8.62 -2.40 -4.81
CA ASN A 93 -7.66 -3.41 -5.21
C ASN A 93 -6.49 -2.74 -5.93
N LEU A 94 -5.29 -3.15 -5.57
CA LEU A 94 -4.06 -2.66 -6.17
C LEU A 94 -3.46 -3.79 -7.02
N GLU A 95 -3.07 -3.47 -8.24
CA GLU A 95 -2.36 -4.39 -9.12
C GLU A 95 -0.96 -3.83 -9.35
N LEU A 96 0.06 -4.68 -9.18
CA LEU A 96 1.42 -4.24 -9.42
C LEU A 96 1.70 -4.20 -10.92
N PRO A 97 2.31 -3.12 -11.43
CA PRO A 97 2.88 -3.14 -12.77
C PRO A 97 3.88 -4.30 -12.85
N ASN A 98 3.71 -5.18 -13.83
CA ASN A 98 4.68 -6.24 -14.16
C ASN A 98 4.83 -7.38 -13.12
N GLU A 99 3.74 -7.77 -12.43
CA GLU A 99 3.70 -8.90 -11.47
C GLU A 99 4.34 -10.20 -11.98
N GLU A 100 4.31 -10.46 -13.29
CA GLU A 100 4.83 -11.69 -13.92
C GLU A 100 6.33 -11.96 -13.66
N ARG A 101 7.10 -10.94 -13.27
CA ARG A 101 8.55 -11.04 -13.05
C ARG A 101 8.97 -10.98 -11.59
N THR A 102 8.03 -10.81 -10.65
CA THR A 102 8.35 -10.62 -9.24
C THR A 102 7.79 -11.74 -8.37
N ARG A 103 8.67 -12.40 -7.60
CA ARG A 103 8.24 -13.37 -6.59
C ARG A 103 7.74 -12.63 -5.35
N LEU A 104 6.45 -12.34 -5.32
CA LEU A 104 5.76 -11.76 -4.16
C LEU A 104 5.39 -12.85 -3.15
N SER A 105 5.43 -12.54 -1.86
CA SER A 105 4.90 -13.44 -0.84
C SER A 105 3.37 -13.50 -0.94
N ALA A 106 2.77 -14.62 -0.52
CA ALA A 106 1.31 -14.75 -0.53
C ALA A 106 0.62 -13.67 0.32
N GLU A 107 1.26 -13.25 1.43
CA GLU A 107 0.79 -12.16 2.28
C GLU A 107 0.81 -10.81 1.55
N PHE A 108 1.84 -10.55 0.74
CA PHE A 108 1.92 -9.33 -0.06
C PHE A 108 0.83 -9.28 -1.14
N VAL A 109 0.63 -10.39 -1.86
CA VAL A 109 -0.43 -10.50 -2.88
C VAL A 109 -1.81 -10.38 -2.24
N ALA A 110 -2.02 -11.01 -1.08
CA ALA A 110 -3.26 -10.89 -0.33
C ALA A 110 -3.54 -9.45 0.05
N PHE A 111 -2.56 -8.71 0.60
CA PHE A 111 -2.71 -7.30 0.94
C PHE A 111 -3.13 -6.44 -0.28
N LEU A 112 -2.48 -6.65 -1.43
CA LEU A 112 -2.82 -5.89 -2.65
C LEU A 112 -4.27 -6.12 -3.09
N LYS A 113 -4.77 -7.35 -2.94
CA LYS A 113 -6.12 -7.77 -3.36
C LYS A 113 -7.18 -7.72 -2.25
N ASP A 114 -6.79 -7.29 -1.06
CA ASP A 114 -7.71 -7.17 0.06
C ASP A 114 -8.50 -5.87 -0.08
N GLU A 115 -9.79 -5.99 -0.40
CA GLU A 115 -10.76 -4.92 -0.28
C GLU A 115 -11.12 -4.83 1.19
N GLY A 116 -10.41 -3.99 1.95
CA GLY A 116 -10.58 -3.80 3.39
C GLY A 116 -11.94 -3.20 3.76
N GLY A 117 -13.01 -3.93 3.48
CA GLY A 117 -14.40 -3.61 3.73
C GLY A 117 -14.94 -4.49 4.85
N ASP A 118 -14.61 -4.15 6.08
CA ASP A 118 -15.45 -4.42 7.24
C ASP A 118 -15.05 -3.45 8.37
N ASP A 119 -15.79 -2.35 8.51
CA ASP A 119 -16.51 -2.02 9.75
C ASP A 119 -17.14 -0.61 9.60
N GLY A 120 -18.47 -0.60 9.51
CA GLY A 120 -19.29 0.59 9.73
C GLY A 120 -20.03 1.13 8.51
N ILE A 121 -21.32 0.78 8.41
CA ILE A 121 -22.32 1.71 7.85
C ILE A 121 -22.12 3.03 8.61
N VAL A 122 -21.84 4.11 7.89
CA VAL A 122 -21.57 5.39 8.55
C VAL A 122 -22.93 5.96 8.95
N ASP A 123 -23.21 6.08 10.25
CA ASP A 123 -24.47 6.68 10.72
C ASP A 123 -24.60 8.14 10.25
#